data_AF-A0A2H0D0S3-F1
#
_entry.id   AF-A0A2H0D0S3-F1
#
_cell.length_a   1.000
_cell.length_b   1.000
_cell.length_c   1.000
_cell.angle_alpha   90.00
_cell.angle_beta   90.00
_cell.angle_gamma   90.00
#
_symmetry.space_group_name_H-M   'P 1'
#
loop_
_entity.id
_entity.type
_entity.pdbx_description
1 polymer ?
#
loop_
_entity_poly.entity_id
_entity_poly.type
_entity_poly.pdbx_seq_one_letter_code
_entity_poly.pdbx_strand_id
1 'polypeptide(L)'
;MATKKADNISKKKTIEVKPDIETFAKIKVVGVGGGGGSAINRMVASNIAGVDFISINTDAQALHQNLSKNKLHIGRTVTRGLGAGMNPELGTKSA
;
A
#
# COMPACT_ATOMS: atom_id res chain seq x y z
N MET A 1 -27.69 6.82 63.63
CA MET A 1 -26.34 7.41 63.50
C MET A 1 -25.31 6.39 63.96
N ALA A 2 -24.57 5.76 63.04
CA ALA A 2 -23.27 5.11 63.30
C ALA A 2 -22.66 4.62 61.96
N THR A 3 -21.80 5.47 61.40
CA THR A 3 -20.53 5.16 60.70
C THR A 3 -20.46 3.97 59.73
N LYS A 4 -20.53 4.28 58.42
CA LYS A 4 -20.04 3.41 57.34
C LYS A 4 -18.50 3.35 57.36
N LYS A 5 -17.99 2.13 57.31
CA LYS A 5 -16.57 1.74 57.28
C LYS A 5 -15.91 2.13 55.95
N ALA A 6 -14.81 2.87 56.09
CA ALA A 6 -13.54 2.74 55.38
C ALA A 6 -13.55 2.57 53.85
N ASP A 7 -13.28 3.69 53.19
CA ASP A 7 -12.59 3.79 51.91
C ASP A 7 -11.25 3.02 51.96
N ASN A 8 -11.15 1.88 51.28
CA ASN A 8 -9.88 1.40 50.71
C ASN A 8 -10.08 0.13 49.88
N ILE A 9 -10.44 0.30 48.61
CA ILE A 9 -10.16 -0.72 47.59
C ILE A 9 -9.29 -0.03 46.56
N SER A 10 -7.98 -0.15 46.82
CA SER A 10 -6.86 0.16 45.94
C SER A 10 -7.23 -0.01 44.47
N LYS A 11 -7.37 1.11 43.75
CA LYS A 11 -7.37 1.14 42.28
C LYS A 11 -6.00 0.63 41.85
N LYS A 12 -5.92 -0.68 41.61
CA LYS A 12 -4.78 -1.35 41.00
C LYS A 12 -4.57 -0.69 39.63
N LYS A 13 -3.65 0.27 39.57
CA LYS A 13 -3.26 0.99 38.36
C LYS A 13 -2.57 -0.04 37.48
N THR A 14 -3.27 -0.56 36.48
CA THR A 14 -2.69 -1.44 35.48
C THR A 14 -1.57 -0.67 34.81
N ILE A 15 -0.33 -1.13 35.00
CA ILE A 15 0.84 -0.58 34.32
C ILE A 15 0.76 -1.10 32.90
N GLU A 16 0.12 -0.32 32.03
CA GLU A 16 0.08 -0.60 30.61
C GLU A 16 1.46 -0.25 30.04
N VAL A 17 2.30 -1.28 29.88
CA VAL A 17 3.62 -1.15 29.27
C VAL A 17 3.41 -0.96 27.77
N LYS A 18 3.33 0.30 27.33
CA LYS A 18 3.41 0.63 25.91
C LYS A 18 4.86 0.41 25.46
N PRO A 19 5.14 -0.46 24.47
CA PRO A 19 6.50 -0.64 23.98
C PRO A 19 7.01 0.68 23.38
N ASP A 20 8.27 1.03 23.66
CA ASP A 20 8.89 2.29 23.20
C ASP A 20 9.01 2.40 21.67
N ILE A 21 8.81 1.29 20.95
CA ILE A 21 8.94 1.21 19.49
C ILE A 21 7.70 0.52 18.94
N GLU A 22 6.72 1.31 18.50
CA GLU A 22 5.73 0.85 17.52
C GLU A 22 6.44 0.69 16.17
N THR A 23 6.91 -0.51 15.83
CA THR A 23 7.40 -0.80 14.48
C THR A 23 6.22 -0.79 13.51
N PHE A 24 5.90 0.37 12.96
CA PHE A 24 4.90 0.47 11.90
C PHE A 24 5.39 -0.30 10.66
N ALA A 25 4.62 -1.32 10.26
CA ALA A 25 4.89 -2.06 9.04
C ALA A 25 4.72 -1.15 7.83
N LYS A 26 5.75 -1.08 6.97
CA LYS A 26 5.69 -0.34 5.72
C LYS A 26 5.06 -1.23 4.64
N ILE A 27 3.76 -1.03 4.39
CA ILE A 27 3.03 -1.80 3.38
C ILE A 27 3.18 -1.14 2.01
N LYS A 28 3.63 -1.92 1.01
CA LYS A 28 3.70 -1.52 -0.40
C LYS A 28 2.83 -2.44 -1.23
N VAL A 29 2.02 -1.87 -2.11
CA VAL A 29 1.20 -2.63 -3.07
C VAL A 29 1.67 -2.28 -4.47
N VAL A 30 2.04 -3.32 -5.22
CA VAL A 30 2.60 -3.19 -6.56
C VAL A 30 1.60 -3.75 -7.59
N GLY A 31 1.13 -2.89 -8.48
CA GLY A 31 0.23 -3.25 -9.57
C GLY A 31 1.01 -3.36 -10.87
N VAL A 32 1.05 -4.57 -11.45
CA VAL A 32 1.78 -4.84 -12.69
C VAL A 32 0.81 -4.93 -13.88
N GLY A 33 1.16 -4.26 -14.98
CA GLY A 33 0.38 -4.24 -16.22
C GLY A 33 -0.94 -3.45 -16.11
N GLY A 34 -1.79 -3.57 -17.13
CA GLY A 34 -3.07 -2.85 -17.19
C GLY A 34 -4.05 -3.24 -16.08
N GLY A 35 -4.21 -4.55 -15.83
CA GLY A 35 -5.09 -5.06 -14.78
C GLY A 35 -4.65 -4.64 -13.38
N GLY A 36 -3.35 -4.81 -13.06
CA GLY A 36 -2.79 -4.38 -11.79
C GLY A 36 -2.87 -2.87 -11.57
N GLY A 37 -2.61 -2.08 -12.64
CA GLY A 37 -2.79 -0.63 -12.61
C GLY A 37 -4.24 -0.21 -12.34
N SER A 38 -5.21 -0.88 -12.97
CA SER A 38 -6.63 -0.62 -12.74
C SER A 38 -7.05 -0.95 -11.30
N ALA A 39 -6.58 -2.07 -10.75
CA ALA A 39 -6.80 -2.42 -9.35
C ALA A 39 -6.25 -1.36 -8.39
N ILE A 40 -5.02 -0.88 -8.63
CA ILE A 40 -4.44 0.20 -7.83
C ILE A 40 -5.24 1.49 -7.95
N ASN A 41 -5.73 1.87 -9.13
CA ASN A 41 -6.59 3.04 -9.27
C ASN A 41 -7.83 2.94 -8.37
N ARG A 42 -8.45 1.76 -8.30
CA ARG A 42 -9.60 1.53 -7.41
C ARG A 42 -9.22 1.60 -5.93
N MET A 43 -8.06 1.07 -5.55
CA MET A 43 -7.56 1.11 -4.17
C MET A 43 -7.25 2.53 -3.72
N VAL A 44 -6.60 3.32 -4.59
CA VAL A 44 -6.31 4.74 -4.35
C VAL A 44 -7.60 5.54 -4.25
N ALA A 45 -8.55 5.35 -5.18
CA ALA A 45 -9.84 6.02 -5.15
C ALA A 45 -10.69 5.66 -3.91
N SER A 46 -10.48 4.46 -3.34
CA SER A 46 -11.14 4.02 -2.10
C SER A 46 -10.45 4.57 -0.83
N ASN A 47 -9.42 5.42 -0.96
CA ASN A 47 -8.67 6.02 0.15
C ASN A 47 -8.11 5.01 1.16
N ILE A 48 -7.57 3.88 0.67
CA ILE A 48 -6.88 2.92 1.55
C ILE A 48 -5.65 3.58 2.17
N ALA A 49 -5.68 3.74 3.50
CA ALA A 49 -4.61 4.38 4.26
C ALA A 49 -3.49 3.40 4.64
N GLY A 50 -2.30 3.93 4.92
CA GLY A 50 -1.14 3.14 5.39
C GLY A 50 -0.46 2.29 4.31
N VAL A 51 -0.81 2.47 3.04
CA VAL A 51 -0.27 1.71 1.91
C VAL A 51 0.40 2.65 0.91
N ASP A 52 1.60 2.27 0.46
CA ASP A 52 2.30 2.91 -0.65
C ASP A 52 2.03 2.16 -1.95
N PHE A 53 1.33 2.83 -2.88
CA PHE A 53 0.92 2.25 -4.16
C PHE A 53 1.94 2.52 -5.26
N ILE A 54 2.36 1.45 -5.94
CA ILE A 54 3.34 1.47 -7.02
C ILE A 54 2.70 0.83 -8.26
N SER A 55 2.63 1.54 -9.38
CA SER A 55 2.22 0.95 -10.66
C SER A 55 3.43 0.69 -11.56
N ILE A 56 3.46 -0.47 -12.20
CA ILE A 56 4.50 -0.89 -13.13
C ILE A 56 3.83 -1.28 -14.44
N ASN A 57 4.22 -0.67 -15.56
CA ASN A 57 3.66 -1.03 -16.85
C ASN A 57 4.67 -0.82 -17.98
N THR A 58 4.48 -1.56 -19.08
CA THR A 58 5.20 -1.37 -20.34
C THR A 58 4.55 -0.30 -21.22
N ASP A 59 3.24 -0.09 -21.03
CA ASP A 59 2.44 0.93 -21.70
C ASP A 59 2.58 2.27 -20.98
N ALA A 60 3.12 3.27 -21.69
CA ALA A 60 3.35 4.61 -21.17
C ALA A 60 2.05 5.38 -20.93
N GLN A 61 1.05 5.20 -21.79
CA GLN A 61 -0.23 5.89 -21.69
C GLN A 61 -1.01 5.39 -20.49
N ALA A 62 -1.09 4.06 -20.31
CA ALA A 62 -1.74 3.46 -19.16
C ALA A 62 -1.06 3.86 -17.84
N LEU A 63 0.27 3.95 -17.82
CA LEU A 63 1.01 4.38 -16.64
C LEU A 63 0.79 5.86 -16.33
N HIS A 64 0.75 6.72 -17.36
CA HIS A 64 0.49 8.15 -17.19
C HIS A 64 -0.87 8.40 -16.53
N GLN A 65 -1.91 7.67 -16.96
CA GLN A 65 -3.27 7.76 -16.43
C GLN A 65 -3.45 7.12 -15.03
N ASN A 66 -2.46 6.39 -14.51
CA ASN A 66 -2.57 5.75 -13.20
C ASN A 66 -2.57 6.76 -12.04
N LEU A 67 -3.31 6.48 -10.98
CA LEU A 67 -3.44 7.34 -9.79
C LEU A 67 -2.36 7.08 -8.72
N SER A 68 -1.52 6.04 -8.89
CA SER A 68 -0.46 5.74 -7.95
C SER A 68 0.58 6.86 -7.86
N LYS A 69 1.11 7.09 -6.66
CA LYS A 69 2.18 8.07 -6.43
C LYS A 69 3.49 7.64 -7.11
N ASN A 70 3.79 6.34 -7.02
CA ASN A 70 4.99 5.76 -7.60
C ASN A 70 4.64 5.03 -8.90
N LYS A 71 5.35 5.35 -9.99
CA LYS A 71 5.12 4.82 -11.33
C LYS A 71 6.44 4.37 -11.95
N LEU A 72 6.49 3.14 -12.44
CA LEU A 72 7.67 2.57 -13.08
C LEU A 72 7.35 2.15 -14.51
N HIS A 73 7.96 2.84 -15.48
CA HIS A 73 7.87 2.47 -16.88
C HIS A 73 8.99 1.50 -17.25
N ILE A 74 8.61 0.25 -17.51
CA ILE A 74 9.52 -0.82 -17.90
C ILE A 74 9.47 -1.05 -19.42
N GLY A 75 10.52 -1.64 -20.00
CA GLY A 75 10.52 -2.00 -21.43
C GLY A 75 10.51 -0.84 -22.44
N ARG A 76 10.92 0.38 -22.07
CA ARG A 76 10.91 1.56 -22.98
C ARG A 76 11.54 1.29 -24.35
N THR A 77 12.69 0.63 -24.39
CA THR A 77 13.39 0.31 -25.64
C THR A 77 12.75 -0.86 -26.39
N VAL A 78 12.13 -1.79 -25.66
CA VAL A 78 11.59 -3.05 -26.18
C VAL A 78 10.20 -2.86 -26.78
N THR A 79 9.32 -2.14 -26.08
CA THR A 79 7.91 -1.92 -26.48
C THR A 79 7.68 -0.55 -27.10
N ARG A 80 8.67 0.36 -27.03
CA ARG A 80 8.54 1.77 -27.44
C ARG A 80 7.38 2.49 -26.73
N GLY A 81 6.98 1.99 -25.55
CA GLY A 81 5.89 2.55 -24.76
C GLY A 81 4.48 2.12 -25.19
N LEU A 82 4.34 1.19 -26.14
CA LEU A 82 3.04 0.70 -26.64
C LEU A 82 2.51 -0.52 -25.87
N GLY A 83 3.28 -1.03 -24.91
CA GLY A 83 2.94 -2.23 -24.15
C GLY A 83 3.46 -3.53 -24.78
N ALA A 84 3.29 -4.64 -24.06
CA ALA A 84 3.80 -5.95 -24.46
C ALA A 84 2.92 -6.67 -25.50
N GLY A 85 1.77 -6.11 -25.88
CA GLY A 85 0.89 -6.69 -26.91
C GLY A 85 0.38 -8.10 -26.59
N MET A 86 0.06 -8.38 -25.31
CA MET A 86 -0.31 -9.71 -24.80
C MET A 86 0.78 -10.79 -24.95
N ASN A 87 2.01 -10.43 -25.32
CA ASN A 87 3.14 -11.35 -25.37
C ASN A 87 3.84 -11.43 -23.99
N PRO A 88 3.77 -12.57 -23.29
CA PRO A 88 4.39 -12.72 -21.97
C PRO A 88 5.92 -12.64 -22.02
N GLU A 89 6.55 -13.19 -23.05
CA GLU A 89 8.01 -13.15 -23.19
C GLU A 89 8.52 -11.72 -23.35
N LEU A 90 7.79 -10.89 -24.10
CA LEU A 90 8.11 -9.48 -24.26
C LEU A 90 7.93 -8.72 -22.94
N GLY A 91 6.92 -9.08 -22.16
CA GLY A 91 6.73 -8.60 -20.79
C GLY A 91 7.91 -8.96 -19.88
N THR A 92 8.35 -10.22 -19.89
CA THR A 92 9.51 -10.68 -19.11
C THR A 92 10.79 -9.98 -19.51
N LYS A 93 11.06 -9.78 -20.81
CA LYS A 93 12.25 -9.04 -21.30
C LYS A 93 12.22 -7.56 -20.94
N SER A 94 11.04 -7.02 -20.60
CA SER A 94 10.87 -5.61 -20.30
C SER A 94 11.13 -5.27 -18.85
N ALA A 95 10.96 -6.24 -17.93
CA ALA A 95 11.09 -6.10 -16.48
C ALA A 95 12.56 -6.18 -16.03
#